data_AF-A0A097R5U9-F1
#
_entry.id   AF-A0A097R5U9-F1
#
_cell.length_a   1.000
_cell.length_b   1.000
_cell.length_c   1.000
_cell.angle_alpha   90.00
_cell.angle_beta   90.00
_cell.angle_gamma   90.00
#
_symmetry.space_group_name_H-M   'P 1'
#
loop_
_entity.id
_entity.type
_entity.pdbx_description
1 polymer ?
#
loop_
_entity_poly.entity_id
_entity_poly.type
_entity_poly.pdbx_seq_one_letter_code
_entity_poly.pdbx_strand_id
1 'polypeptide(L)'
;MTTPQIATMTASVSTYTANGDCLYSKLLILHRDLSNVPAIEVYIEGLKKEILPDLKKEDAAIASIEIDKLSILNGATAHTVWPKPEQMKP
;
A
#
# COMPACT_ATOMS: atom_id res chain seq x y z
N MET A 1 -6.97 23.02 16.37
CA MET A 1 -6.84 21.55 16.38
C MET A 1 -7.57 21.04 15.15
N THR A 2 -6.90 20.34 14.24
CA THR A 2 -7.56 19.68 13.10
C THR A 2 -8.11 18.35 13.57
N THR A 3 -9.38 18.08 13.27
CA THR A 3 -10.02 16.79 13.60
C THR A 3 -9.36 15.69 12.75
N PRO A 4 -8.91 14.57 13.34
CA PRO A 4 -8.31 13.48 12.58
C PRO A 4 -9.28 12.91 11.55
N GLN A 5 -8.82 12.75 10.32
CA GLN A 5 -9.57 12.17 9.21
C GLN A 5 -9.14 10.73 9.00
N ILE A 6 -9.65 9.83 9.84
CA ILE A 6 -9.35 8.41 9.71
C ILE A 6 -10.12 7.82 8.53
N ALA A 7 -9.40 7.23 7.59
CA ALA A 7 -9.96 6.50 6.46
C ALA A 7 -9.51 5.04 6.47
N THR A 8 -10.37 4.17 5.97
CA THR A 8 -9.99 2.78 5.65
C THR A 8 -9.45 2.72 4.22
N MET A 9 -8.30 2.08 4.07
CA MET A 9 -7.62 1.91 2.79
C MET A 9 -7.37 0.43 2.53
N THR A 10 -7.32 0.04 1.26
CA THR A 10 -6.91 -1.29 0.83
C THR A 10 -5.64 -1.19 0.00
N ALA A 11 -4.59 -1.92 0.38
CA ALA A 11 -3.35 -2.02 -0.36
C ALA A 11 -3.20 -3.45 -0.91
N SER A 12 -3.15 -3.59 -2.23
CA SER A 12 -2.67 -4.83 -2.88
C SER A 12 -1.16 -4.78 -2.90
N VAL A 13 -0.52 -5.76 -2.27
CA VAL A 13 0.94 -5.82 -2.11
C VAL A 13 1.46 -7.12 -2.69
N SER A 14 2.39 -7.03 -3.63
CA SER A 14 3.13 -8.17 -4.16
C SER A 14 4.50 -8.26 -3.50
N THR A 15 4.92 -9.48 -3.18
CA THR A 15 6.16 -9.77 -2.46
C THR A 15 7.13 -10.54 -3.33
N TYR A 16 8.43 -10.25 -3.18
CA TYR A 16 9.46 -10.80 -4.06
C TYR A 16 10.68 -11.29 -3.27
N THR A 17 11.33 -12.33 -3.80
CA THR A 17 12.64 -12.78 -3.32
C THR A 17 13.75 -11.82 -3.74
N ALA A 18 14.96 -12.01 -3.22
CA ALA A 18 16.13 -11.22 -3.61
C ALA A 18 16.48 -11.34 -5.11
N ASN A 19 16.06 -12.42 -5.76
CA ASN A 19 16.28 -12.65 -7.19
C ASN A 19 15.18 -12.04 -8.07
N GLY A 20 14.14 -11.45 -7.46
CA GLY A 20 13.00 -10.86 -8.17
C GLY A 20 11.86 -11.85 -8.45
N ASP A 21 11.93 -13.08 -7.95
CA ASP A 21 10.84 -14.05 -8.11
C ASP A 21 9.64 -13.63 -7.23
N CYS A 22 8.44 -13.62 -7.82
CA CYS A 22 7.22 -13.35 -7.08
C CYS A 22 6.90 -14.53 -6.15
N LEU A 23 6.68 -14.23 -4.87
CA LEU A 23 6.27 -15.23 -3.87
C LEU A 23 4.76 -15.31 -3.77
N TYR A 24 4.12 -14.18 -3.42
CA TYR A 24 2.68 -14.07 -3.32
C TYR A 24 2.24 -12.59 -3.33
N SER A 25 0.95 -12.39 -3.60
CA SER A 25 0.27 -11.11 -3.41
C SER A 25 -0.73 -11.19 -2.25
N LYS A 26 -0.86 -10.10 -1.49
CA LYS A 26 -1.75 -10.00 -0.32
C LYS A 26 -2.52 -8.69 -0.34
N LEU A 27 -3.79 -8.75 0.05
CA LEU A 27 -4.60 -7.56 0.28
C LEU A 27 -4.53 -7.17 1.76
N LEU A 28 -4.08 -5.94 2.03
CA LEU A 28 -4.00 -5.38 3.37
C LEU A 28 -5.07 -4.33 3.57
N ILE A 29 -5.75 -4.38 4.72
CA ILE A 29 -6.69 -3.34 5.16
C ILE A 29 -5.96 -2.46 6.16
N LEU A 30 -5.91 -1.16 5.87
CA LEU A 30 -5.16 -0.17 6.63
C LEU A 30 -6.12 0.89 7.16
N HIS A 31 -5.95 1.31 8.41
CA HIS A 31 -6.64 2.47 8.98
C HIS A 31 -5.64 3.60 9.11
N ARG A 32 -5.87 4.70 8.40
CA ARG A 32 -4.89 5.76 8.21
C ARG A 32 -5.49 7.12 8.52
N ASP A 33 -4.74 7.94 9.25
CA ASP A 33 -5.05 9.36 9.39
C ASP A 33 -4.59 10.10 8.13
N LEU A 34 -5.55 10.68 7.41
CA LEU A 34 -5.31 11.41 6.17
C LEU A 34 -5.23 12.94 6.38
N SER A 35 -5.15 13.40 7.63
CA SER A 35 -5.11 14.84 7.93
C SER A 35 -3.83 15.54 7.43
N ASN A 36 -2.74 14.79 7.22
CA ASN A 36 -1.46 15.32 6.76
C ASN A 36 -0.70 14.29 5.91
N VAL A 37 -1.26 13.94 4.75
CA VAL A 37 -0.66 12.96 3.82
C VAL A 37 0.31 13.69 2.88
N PRO A 38 1.56 13.19 2.73
CA PRO A 38 2.47 13.71 1.71
C PRO A 38 1.98 13.38 0.29
N ALA A 39 2.74 13.79 -0.72
CA ALA A 39 2.49 13.34 -2.09
C ALA A 39 2.42 11.81 -2.17
N ILE A 40 1.53 11.28 -3.01
CA ILE A 40 1.19 9.85 -3.03
C ILE A 40 2.41 8.95 -3.27
N GLU A 41 3.38 9.35 -4.09
CA GLU A 41 4.63 8.60 -4.28
C GLU A 41 5.43 8.46 -2.98
N VAL A 42 5.56 9.57 -2.24
CA VAL A 42 6.27 9.59 -0.95
C VAL A 42 5.52 8.73 0.07
N TYR A 43 4.19 8.78 0.03
CA TYR A 43 3.34 7.95 0.87
C TYR A 43 3.51 6.46 0.58
N ILE A 44 3.51 6.06 -0.70
CA ILE A 44 3.69 4.67 -1.14
C ILE A 44 5.06 4.13 -0.70
N GLU A 45 6.14 4.91 -0.89
CA GLU A 45 7.48 4.49 -0.44
C GLU A 45 7.58 4.40 1.09
N GLY A 46 6.93 5.30 1.82
CA GLY A 46 6.81 5.21 3.27
C GLY A 46 6.06 3.95 3.70
N LEU A 47 4.95 3.65 3.03
CA LEU A 47 4.09 2.50 3.31
C LEU A 47 4.82 1.17 3.04
N LYS A 48 5.63 1.09 1.97
CA LYS A 48 6.47 -0.08 1.70
C LYS A 48 7.46 -0.35 2.84
N LYS A 49 8.13 0.69 3.35
CA LYS A 49 9.09 0.58 4.46
C LYS A 49 8.41 0.18 5.77
N GLU A 50 7.18 0.62 5.97
CA GLU A 50 6.39 0.28 7.16
C GLU A 50 5.94 -1.19 7.13
N ILE A 51 5.44 -1.68 5.99
CA ILE A 51 4.84 -3.01 5.85
C ILE A 51 5.89 -4.12 5.74
N LEU A 52 6.99 -3.87 5.03
CA LEU A 52 8.00 -4.89 4.72
C LEU A 52 8.52 -5.66 5.96
N PRO A 53 8.84 -5.02 7.10
CA PRO A 53 9.29 -5.73 8.29
C PRO A 53 8.24 -6.70 8.85
N ASP A 54 6.96 -6.37 8.76
CA ASP A 54 5.88 -7.24 9.24
C ASP A 54 5.69 -8.44 8.33
N LEU A 55 5.71 -8.25 7.01
CA LEU A 55 5.65 -9.36 6.06
C LEU A 55 6.86 -10.30 6.18
N LYS A 56 8.05 -9.75 6.47
CA LYS A 56 9.25 -10.56 6.76
C LYS A 56 9.12 -11.45 7.99
N LYS A 57 8.24 -11.13 8.94
CA LYS A 57 7.94 -12.03 10.08
C LYS A 57 7.09 -13.22 9.66
N GLU A 58 6.28 -13.06 8.61
CA GLU A 58 5.46 -14.14 8.04
C GLU A 58 6.31 -15.05 7.13
N ASP A 59 7.18 -14.46 6.31
CA ASP A 59 8.10 -15.19 5.43
C ASP A 59 9.44 -14.45 5.31
N ALA A 60 10.50 -15.08 5.83
CA ALA A 60 11.85 -14.53 5.82
C ALA A 60 12.50 -14.48 4.43
N ALA A 61 11.94 -15.17 3.42
CA ALA A 61 12.43 -15.14 2.04
C ALA A 61 12.10 -13.83 1.31
N ILE A 62 11.17 -13.02 1.86
CA ILE A 62 10.77 -11.74 1.28
C ILE A 62 11.94 -10.75 1.35
N ALA A 63 12.41 -10.27 0.20
CA ALA A 63 13.45 -9.26 0.12
C ALA A 63 12.86 -7.86 -0.10
N SER A 64 11.84 -7.76 -0.96
CA SER A 64 11.20 -6.50 -1.35
C SER A 64 9.69 -6.68 -1.56
N ILE A 65 8.99 -5.55 -1.65
CA ILE A 65 7.56 -5.50 -1.95
C ILE A 65 7.22 -4.38 -2.92
N GLU A 66 6.12 -4.56 -3.64
CA GLU A 66 5.47 -3.53 -4.44
C GLU A 66 4.04 -3.32 -3.96
N ILE A 67 3.59 -2.08 -3.98
CA ILE A 67 2.18 -1.75 -3.77
C ILE A 67 1.58 -1.59 -5.15
N ASP A 68 0.90 -2.64 -5.62
CA ASP A 68 0.32 -2.70 -6.96
C ASP A 68 -0.88 -1.78 -7.08
N LYS A 69 -1.65 -1.67 -5.99
CA LYS A 69 -2.86 -0.87 -5.94
C LYS A 69 -3.09 -0.34 -4.53
N LEU A 70 -3.45 0.93 -4.44
CA LEU A 70 -3.93 1.54 -3.19
C LEU A 70 -5.28 2.19 -3.45
N SER A 71 -6.27 1.88 -2.63
CA SER A 71 -7.60 2.48 -2.72
C SER A 71 -8.08 2.97 -1.36
N ILE A 72 -8.81 4.07 -1.35
CA ILE A 72 -9.50 4.61 -0.16
C ILE A 72 -10.96 4.16 -0.23
N LEU A 73 -11.46 3.59 0.86
CA LEU A 73 -12.87 3.21 0.99
C LEU A 73 -13.66 4.40 1.54
N ASN A 74 -14.72 4.77 0.83
CA ASN A 74 -15.71 5.77 1.25
C ASN A 74 -17.11 5.14 1.20
N GLY A 75 -17.58 4.66 2.35
CA GLY A 75 -18.78 3.83 2.41
C GLY A 75 -18.63 2.55 1.58
N ALA A 76 -19.54 2.34 0.62
CA ALA A 76 -19.51 1.19 -0.29
C ALA A 76 -18.61 1.39 -1.53
N THR A 77 -17.97 2.56 -1.68
CA THR A 77 -17.19 2.90 -2.88
C THR A 77 -15.69 2.82 -2.59
N ALA A 78 -14.92 2.26 -3.52
CA ALA A 78 -13.46 2.25 -3.46
C ALA A 78 -12.87 3.20 -4.51
N HIS A 79 -12.08 4.17 -4.06
CA HIS A 79 -11.39 5.13 -4.93
C HIS A 79 -9.91 4.74 -5.05
N THR A 80 -9.46 4.33 -6.23
CA THR A 80 -8.06 3.99 -6.47
C THR A 80 -7.21 5.25 -6.58
N VAL A 81 -6.18 5.33 -5.75
CA VAL A 81 -5.24 6.46 -5.67
C VAL A 81 -3.83 6.10 -6.12
N TRP A 82 -3.53 4.80 -6.23
CA TRP A 82 -2.31 4.25 -6.80
C TRP A 82 -2.60 2.98 -7.61
N PRO A 83 -1.97 2.76 -8.78
CA PRO A 83 -1.06 3.67 -9.47
C PRO A 83 -1.80 4.94 -9.93
N LYS A 84 -1.07 6.00 -10.28
CA LYS A 84 -1.71 7.19 -10.85
C LYS A 84 -2.46 6.81 -12.13
N PRO A 85 -3.59 7.46 -12.47
CA PRO A 85 -4.34 7.14 -13.70
C PRO A 85 -3.47 7.12 -14.97
N GLU A 86 -2.49 8.02 -15.06
CA GLU A 86 -1.53 8.11 -16.16
C GLU A 86 -0.59 6.90 -16.27
N GLN A 87 -0.43 6.15 -15.18
CA GLN A 87 0.41 4.96 -15.09
C GLN A 87 -0.40 3.66 -15.25
N MET A 88 -1.73 3.74 -15.24
CA MET A 88 -2.57 2.61 -15.60
C MET A 88 -2.46 2.40 -17.11
N LYS A 89 -1.61 1.45 -17.53
CA LYS A 89 -1.63 0.97 -18.92
C LYS A 89 -2.99 0.27 -19.17
N PRO A 90 -3.62 0.51 -20.33
CA PRO A 90 -4.81 -0.23 -20.74
C PRO A 90 -4.52 -1.73 -20.93
#